data_AF-A0A7Y4ZYD0-F1
#
_entry.id   AF-A0A7Y4ZYD0-F1
#
_cell.length_a   1.000
_cell.length_b   1.000
_cell.length_c   1.000
_cell.angle_alpha   90.00
_cell.angle_beta   90.00
_cell.angle_gamma   90.00
#
_symmetry.space_group_name_H-M   'P 1'
#
loop_
_entity.id
_entity.type
_entity.pdbx_description
1 polymer ?
#
loop_
_entity_poly.entity_id
_entity_poly.type
_entity_poly.pdbx_seq_one_letter_code
_entity_poly.pdbx_strand_id
1 'polypeptide(L)'
;MVYEKSALGHNEFTGNKRTLSVRERQVLLLVNGVRNLDELEKFFKKEVLIDTINKLESSGYIQHPNINVLNQSTSQTTQSFFDSQESIIPICPTKFMSIKTILGEASDDYLGIMGRSIKLRIEACANETDLKHCISSWHMAMRESKLGRESASFLMEQIHQILENKMVNAAPYQAH
;
A
#
# COMPACT_ATOMS: atom_id res chain seq x y z
N MET A 1 14.69 8.92 8.02
CA MET A 1 13.54 9.79 7.67
C MET A 1 12.55 8.97 6.86
N VAL A 2 11.25 9.07 7.15
CA VAL A 2 10.19 8.33 6.43
C VAL A 2 9.37 9.29 5.57
N TYR A 3 8.69 8.77 4.54
CA TYR A 3 7.83 9.54 3.64
C TYR A 3 6.45 8.92 3.56
N GLU A 4 5.43 9.74 3.34
CA GLU A 4 4.04 9.34 3.13
C GLU A 4 3.54 9.74 1.75
N LYS A 5 2.64 8.93 1.18
CA LYS A 5 1.94 9.27 -0.07
C LYS A 5 1.01 10.46 0.18
N SER A 6 1.09 11.48 -0.67
CA SER A 6 0.13 12.58 -0.69
C SER A 6 -1.19 12.15 -1.36
N ALA A 7 -2.20 13.01 -1.38
CA ALA A 7 -3.42 12.76 -2.17
C ALA A 7 -3.11 12.55 -3.66
N LEU A 8 -2.16 13.32 -4.22
CA LEU A 8 -1.68 13.14 -5.60
C LEU A 8 -1.00 11.78 -5.78
N GLY A 9 -0.21 11.37 -4.77
CA GLY A 9 0.40 10.04 -4.69
C GLY A 9 -0.60 8.90 -4.82
N HIS A 10 -1.71 8.99 -4.09
CA HIS A 10 -2.78 7.99 -4.18
C HIS A 10 -3.50 8.04 -5.54
N ASN A 11 -3.71 9.23 -6.08
CA ASN A 11 -4.43 9.42 -7.35
C ASN A 11 -3.68 8.85 -8.58
N GLU A 12 -2.35 8.77 -8.54
CA GLU A 12 -1.55 8.18 -9.62
C GLU A 12 -1.96 6.74 -9.93
N PHE A 13 -2.51 6.02 -8.94
CA PHE A 13 -2.90 4.64 -9.11
C PHE A 13 -4.40 4.41 -9.35
N THR A 14 -5.25 5.39 -9.02
CA THR A 14 -6.70 5.29 -9.20
C THR A 14 -7.17 5.75 -10.58
N GLY A 15 -6.36 6.53 -11.30
CA GLY A 15 -6.69 7.10 -12.61
C GLY A 15 -6.24 6.28 -13.82
N ASN A 16 -6.88 6.52 -14.98
CA ASN A 16 -6.43 6.00 -16.29
C ASN A 16 -5.21 6.74 -16.85
N LYS A 17 -4.91 7.95 -16.35
CA LYS A 17 -3.77 8.75 -16.79
C LYS A 17 -2.63 8.58 -15.79
N ARG A 18 -1.74 7.64 -16.09
CA ARG A 18 -0.48 7.49 -15.37
C ARG A 18 0.53 8.49 -15.91
N THR A 19 1.14 9.25 -15.03
CA THR A 19 2.13 10.28 -15.38
C THR A 19 3.54 9.87 -14.95
N LEU A 20 3.63 8.93 -14.00
CA LEU A 20 4.88 8.41 -13.48
C LEU A 20 5.33 7.16 -14.26
N SER A 21 6.65 7.07 -14.44
CA SER A 21 7.30 5.86 -14.95
C SER A 21 7.06 4.67 -14.01
N VAL A 22 7.24 3.46 -14.53
CA VAL A 22 7.11 2.22 -13.74
C VAL A 22 7.98 2.28 -12.48
N ARG A 23 9.22 2.79 -12.58
CA ARG A 23 10.12 2.86 -11.42
C ARG A 23 9.63 3.85 -10.36
N GLU A 24 9.18 5.03 -10.77
CA GLU A 24 8.62 6.02 -9.85
C GLU A 24 7.39 5.47 -9.13
N ARG A 25 6.53 4.74 -9.84
CA ARG A 25 5.36 4.07 -9.25
C ARG A 25 5.74 2.93 -8.32
N GLN A 26 6.77 2.14 -8.63
CA GLN A 26 7.31 1.14 -7.72
C GLN A 26 7.81 1.76 -6.42
N VAL A 27 8.57 2.87 -6.48
CA VAL A 27 9.01 3.61 -5.29
C VAL A 27 7.81 4.16 -4.53
N LEU A 28 6.87 4.82 -5.20
CA LEU A 28 5.66 5.40 -4.60
C LEU A 28 4.76 4.34 -3.94
N LEU A 29 4.64 3.16 -4.54
CA LEU A 29 3.92 2.02 -3.99
C LEU A 29 4.54 1.56 -2.67
N LEU A 30 5.87 1.61 -2.60
CA LEU A 30 6.66 1.21 -1.45
C LEU A 30 6.74 2.30 -0.36
N VAL A 31 6.52 3.58 -0.69
CA VAL A 31 6.40 4.68 0.28
C VAL A 31 5.04 4.61 0.97
N ASN A 32 5.00 4.32 2.26
CA ASN A 32 3.77 4.11 3.02
C ASN A 32 3.76 4.75 4.42
N GLY A 33 4.70 5.65 4.72
CA GLY A 33 4.85 6.27 6.05
C GLY A 33 5.61 5.44 7.07
N VAL A 34 5.81 4.15 6.81
CA VAL A 34 6.50 3.25 7.75
C VAL A 34 7.99 3.15 7.42
N ARG A 35 8.33 3.06 6.13
CA ARG A 35 9.71 2.80 5.72
C ARG A 35 10.56 4.05 5.57
N ASN A 36 11.79 3.91 6.04
CA ASN A 36 12.84 4.91 5.82
C ASN A 36 13.63 4.61 4.53
N LEU A 37 14.48 5.57 4.15
CA LEU A 37 15.29 5.48 2.94
C LEU A 37 16.22 4.25 2.94
N ASP A 38 16.82 3.90 4.08
CA ASP A 38 17.76 2.77 4.20
C ASP A 38 17.08 1.42 3.92
N GLU A 39 15.80 1.29 4.27
CA GLU A 39 15.01 0.11 3.94
C GLU A 39 14.65 0.05 2.45
N LEU A 40 14.42 1.21 1.81
CA LEU A 40 14.15 1.29 0.38
C LEU A 40 15.40 1.02 -0.48
N GLU A 41 16.60 1.29 0.04
CA GLU A 41 17.89 0.98 -0.62
C GLU A 41 18.10 -0.52 -0.87
N LYS A 42 17.35 -1.40 -0.19
CA LYS A 42 17.36 -2.85 -0.45
C LYS A 42 16.74 -3.22 -1.80
N PHE A 43 15.86 -2.38 -2.35
CA PHE A 43 15.12 -2.65 -3.59
C PHE A 43 15.66 -1.86 -4.78
N PHE A 44 16.32 -0.72 -4.53
CA PHE A 44 16.81 0.17 -5.58
C PHE A 44 18.24 0.62 -5.29
N LYS A 45 19.01 0.90 -6.34
CA LYS A 45 20.32 1.54 -6.19
C LYS A 45 20.15 2.91 -5.53
N LYS A 46 20.99 3.18 -4.52
CA LYS A 46 20.95 4.40 -3.70
C LYS A 46 20.83 5.69 -4.50
N GLU A 47 21.70 5.90 -5.49
CA GLU A 47 21.70 7.11 -6.33
C GLU A 47 20.34 7.32 -7.00
N VAL A 48 19.84 6.28 -7.66
CA VAL A 48 18.57 6.35 -8.38
C VAL A 48 17.38 6.50 -7.44
N LEU A 49 17.45 5.87 -6.26
CA LEU A 49 16.40 6.00 -5.26
C LEU A 49 16.31 7.44 -4.74
N ILE A 50 17.43 8.07 -4.42
CA ILE A 50 17.48 9.46 -3.94
C ILE A 50 16.93 10.40 -5.02
N ASP A 51 17.36 10.25 -6.27
CA ASP A 51 16.84 11.05 -7.38
C ASP A 51 15.33 10.89 -7.55
N THR A 52 14.83 9.66 -7.42
CA THR A 52 13.40 9.35 -7.55
C THR A 52 12.61 9.96 -6.39
N ILE A 53 13.10 9.86 -5.15
CA ILE A 53 12.46 10.44 -3.97
C ILE A 53 12.41 11.97 -4.08
N ASN A 54 13.53 12.62 -4.42
CA ASN A 54 13.58 14.08 -4.60
C ASN A 54 12.60 14.56 -5.67
N LYS A 55 12.49 13.81 -6.78
CA LYS A 55 11.54 14.13 -7.86
C LYS A 55 10.10 13.95 -7.42
N LEU A 56 9.77 12.84 -6.74
CA LEU A 56 8.43 12.57 -6.23
C LEU A 56 7.99 13.61 -5.21
N GLU A 57 8.90 14.04 -4.35
CA GLU A 57 8.67 15.09 -3.35
C GLU A 57 8.46 16.44 -4.02
N SER A 58 9.38 16.86 -4.91
CA SER A 58 9.29 18.12 -5.63
C SER A 58 8.04 18.23 -6.51
N SER A 59 7.54 17.09 -6.98
CA SER A 59 6.31 16.99 -7.78
C SER A 59 5.05 16.79 -6.93
N GLY A 60 5.19 16.67 -5.60
CA GLY A 60 4.08 16.59 -4.66
C GLY A 60 3.41 15.22 -4.52
N TYR A 61 4.01 14.12 -4.99
CA TYR A 61 3.49 12.75 -4.84
C TYR A 61 3.75 12.16 -3.44
N ILE A 62 4.82 12.62 -2.79
CA ILE A 62 5.16 12.23 -1.42
C ILE A 62 5.43 13.48 -0.58
N GLN A 63 5.29 13.33 0.72
CA GLN A 63 5.56 14.38 1.71
C GLN A 63 6.20 13.75 2.95
N HIS A 64 6.89 14.55 3.74
CA HIS A 64 7.26 14.15 5.08
C HIS A 64 5.99 13.99 5.94
N PRO A 65 5.96 13.04 6.89
CA PRO A 65 4.92 12.98 7.89
C PRO A 65 4.91 14.32 8.60
N ASN A 66 3.86 15.09 8.38
CA ASN A 66 3.70 16.35 9.05
C ASN A 66 3.39 15.99 10.51
N ILE A 67 4.35 16.16 11.43
CA ILE A 67 4.05 16.19 12.86
C ILE A 67 3.35 17.53 13.13
N ASN A 68 2.18 17.73 12.53
CA ASN A 68 1.28 18.81 12.86
C ASN A 68 0.31 18.27 13.90
N VAL A 69 0.79 18.29 15.14
CA VAL A 69 -0.08 18.34 16.31
C VAL A 69 -0.94 19.61 16.16
N LEU A 70 -2.27 19.45 16.24
CA LEU A 70 -3.32 20.47 16.09
C LEU A 70 -3.59 21.01 14.66
N ASN A 71 -4.65 20.50 14.01
CA ASN A 71 -5.96 21.13 14.19
C ASN A 71 -7.10 20.32 13.58
N GLN A 72 -8.17 20.26 14.37
CA GLN A 72 -9.45 19.63 14.10
C GLN A 72 -10.13 20.21 12.86
N SER A 73 -10.76 19.36 12.07
CA SER A 73 -12.00 19.71 11.38
C SER A 73 -12.94 18.53 11.48
N THR A 74 -13.89 18.73 12.37
CA THR A 74 -15.04 17.91 12.72
C THR A 74 -15.91 17.57 11.51
N SER A 75 -16.24 16.29 11.38
CA SER A 75 -17.58 15.85 10.98
C SER A 75 -17.93 14.64 11.84
N GLN A 76 -18.38 14.94 13.06
CA GLN A 76 -19.05 14.00 13.92
C GLN A 76 -20.40 13.68 13.28
N THR A 77 -20.65 12.43 12.92
CA THR A 77 -22.01 11.90 12.93
C THR A 77 -22.04 10.84 14.01
N THR A 78 -22.58 11.23 15.15
CA THR A 78 -23.05 10.37 16.22
C THR A 78 -24.12 9.43 15.65
N GLN A 79 -23.96 8.12 15.82
CA GLN A 79 -24.95 7.27 16.49
C GLN A 79 -24.23 6.03 17.04
N SER A 80 -24.35 5.87 18.35
CA SER A 80 -24.01 4.69 19.14
C SER A 80 -24.91 3.51 18.77
N PHE A 81 -24.46 2.28 19.09
CA PHE A 81 -25.13 1.27 19.94
C PHE A 81 -24.48 -0.12 19.70
N PHE A 82 -24.13 -0.79 20.81
CA PHE A 82 -23.97 -2.23 21.15
C PHE A 82 -23.82 -3.27 20.00
N ASP A 83 -23.15 -4.41 20.14
CA ASP A 83 -23.00 -5.33 21.27
C ASP A 83 -21.91 -6.35 20.90
N SER A 84 -21.42 -7.07 21.90
CA SER A 84 -20.56 -8.23 21.75
C SER A 84 -21.23 -9.31 20.92
N GLN A 85 -20.62 -9.72 19.82
CA GLN A 85 -20.76 -11.08 19.31
C GLN A 85 -19.55 -11.43 18.45
N GLU A 86 -18.87 -12.48 18.88
CA GLU A 86 -17.87 -13.23 18.13
C GLU A 86 -18.58 -13.83 16.91
N SER A 87 -18.64 -13.04 15.83
CA SER A 87 -19.24 -13.40 14.55
C SER A 87 -18.23 -13.08 13.47
N ILE A 88 -18.09 -13.99 12.52
CA ILE A 88 -17.13 -13.97 11.41
C ILE A 88 -17.22 -12.61 10.70
N ILE A 89 -16.34 -11.68 11.06
CA ILE A 89 -16.45 -10.27 10.65
C ILE A 89 -16.11 -10.22 9.15
N PRO A 90 -17.06 -9.86 8.26
CA PRO A 90 -16.74 -9.63 6.87
C PRO A 90 -15.66 -8.55 6.80
N ILE A 91 -14.60 -8.77 6.01
CA ILE A 91 -13.59 -7.73 5.75
C ILE A 91 -14.33 -6.44 5.39
N CYS A 92 -14.14 -5.40 6.22
CA CYS A 92 -14.73 -4.09 5.99
C CYS A 92 -14.50 -3.69 4.51
N PRO A 93 -15.53 -3.22 3.76
CA PRO A 93 -15.42 -2.94 2.33
C PRO A 93 -14.22 -2.07 1.94
N THR A 94 -13.83 -1.15 2.84
CA THR A 94 -12.65 -0.30 2.69
C THR A 94 -11.34 -1.10 2.66
N LYS A 95 -11.16 -2.07 3.56
CA LYS A 95 -9.97 -2.95 3.58
C LYS A 95 -9.88 -3.81 2.32
N PHE A 96 -11.03 -4.35 1.92
CA PHE A 96 -11.15 -5.18 0.73
C PHE A 96 -10.70 -4.39 -0.51
N MET A 97 -11.16 -3.16 -0.66
CA MET A 97 -10.75 -2.27 -1.74
C MET A 97 -9.25 -1.96 -1.70
N SER A 98 -8.70 -1.60 -0.53
CA SER A 98 -7.26 -1.30 -0.39
C SER A 98 -6.37 -2.47 -0.81
N ILE A 99 -6.74 -3.70 -0.45
CA ILE A 99 -5.98 -4.89 -0.85
C ILE A 99 -6.05 -5.10 -2.37
N LYS A 100 -7.25 -5.00 -2.98
CA LYS A 100 -7.40 -5.13 -4.44
C LYS A 100 -6.56 -4.10 -5.17
N THR A 101 -6.54 -2.87 -4.67
CA THR A 101 -5.74 -1.76 -5.19
C THR A 101 -4.25 -2.11 -5.17
N ILE A 102 -3.68 -2.50 -4.01
CA ILE A 102 -2.27 -2.90 -3.90
C ILE A 102 -1.92 -4.07 -4.85
N LEU A 103 -2.76 -5.11 -4.88
CA LEU A 103 -2.53 -6.27 -5.74
C LEU A 103 -2.57 -5.91 -7.23
N GLY A 104 -3.51 -5.07 -7.63
CA GLY A 104 -3.66 -4.61 -9.02
C GLY A 104 -2.49 -3.75 -9.48
N GLU A 105 -2.10 -2.77 -8.67
CA GLU A 105 -0.96 -1.87 -8.92
C GLU A 105 0.35 -2.65 -9.02
N ALA A 106 0.61 -3.53 -8.06
CA ALA A 106 1.81 -4.34 -8.07
C ALA A 106 1.83 -5.33 -9.25
N SER A 107 0.66 -5.86 -9.66
CA SER A 107 0.57 -6.70 -10.86
C SER A 107 0.97 -5.93 -12.12
N ASP A 108 0.51 -4.68 -12.26
CA ASP A 108 0.88 -3.85 -13.39
C ASP A 108 2.37 -3.49 -13.39
N ASP A 109 2.94 -3.22 -12.21
CA ASP A 109 4.31 -2.66 -12.08
C ASP A 109 5.42 -3.71 -12.03
N TYR A 110 5.11 -4.94 -11.63
CA TYR A 110 6.12 -5.99 -11.46
C TYR A 110 5.89 -7.21 -12.37
N LEU A 111 4.67 -7.43 -12.87
CA LEU A 111 4.32 -8.61 -13.68
C LEU A 111 3.97 -8.25 -15.14
N GLY A 112 3.55 -7.01 -15.40
CA GLY A 112 3.22 -6.53 -16.75
C GLY A 112 2.16 -7.43 -17.42
N ILE A 113 2.45 -7.94 -18.62
CA ILE A 113 1.51 -8.79 -19.40
C ILE A 113 1.12 -10.05 -18.61
N MET A 114 2.05 -10.66 -17.87
CA MET A 114 1.78 -11.84 -17.05
C MET A 114 0.84 -11.54 -15.88
N GLY A 115 0.83 -10.29 -15.41
CA GLY A 115 -0.06 -9.82 -14.34
C GLY A 115 -1.51 -9.62 -14.79
N ARG A 116 -1.80 -9.57 -16.10
CA ARG A 116 -3.14 -9.21 -16.61
C ARG A 116 -4.22 -10.20 -16.18
N SER A 117 -3.94 -11.50 -16.26
CA SER A 117 -4.89 -12.54 -15.84
C SER A 117 -5.10 -12.55 -14.32
N ILE A 118 -4.05 -12.23 -13.55
CA ILE A 118 -4.13 -12.08 -12.09
C ILE A 118 -4.97 -10.86 -11.73
N LYS A 119 -4.75 -9.73 -12.39
CA LYS A 119 -5.51 -8.50 -12.22
C LYS A 119 -7.00 -8.68 -12.50
N LEU A 120 -7.36 -9.33 -13.61
CA LEU A 120 -8.77 -9.61 -13.93
C LEU A 120 -9.44 -10.48 -12.86
N ARG A 121 -8.74 -11.46 -12.30
CA ARG A 121 -9.27 -12.29 -11.19
C ARG A 121 -9.42 -11.48 -9.91
N ILE A 122 -8.45 -10.62 -9.58
CA ILE A 122 -8.55 -9.70 -8.45
C ILE A 122 -9.79 -8.81 -8.63
N GLU A 123 -9.96 -8.17 -9.78
CA GLU A 123 -11.12 -7.30 -10.06
C GLU A 123 -12.46 -8.03 -9.91
N ALA A 124 -12.56 -9.27 -10.39
CA ALA A 124 -13.76 -10.11 -10.29
C ALA A 124 -14.05 -10.64 -8.87
N CYS A 125 -13.10 -10.55 -7.95
CA CYS A 125 -13.24 -11.07 -6.59
C CYS A 125 -14.31 -10.31 -5.79
N ALA A 126 -15.27 -11.06 -5.23
CA ALA A 126 -16.41 -10.52 -4.47
C ALA A 126 -16.49 -11.01 -3.01
N ASN A 127 -15.70 -12.02 -2.63
CA ASN A 127 -15.70 -12.59 -1.28
C ASN A 127 -14.27 -12.77 -0.74
N GLU A 128 -14.17 -13.00 0.57
CA GLU A 128 -12.89 -13.11 1.28
C GLU A 128 -12.07 -14.34 0.85
N THR A 129 -12.73 -15.48 0.58
CA THR A 129 -12.06 -16.71 0.18
C THR A 129 -11.36 -16.55 -1.17
N ASP A 130 -12.05 -15.96 -2.14
CA ASP A 130 -11.50 -15.64 -3.46
C ASP A 130 -10.37 -14.62 -3.35
N LEU A 131 -10.47 -13.67 -2.41
CA LEU A 131 -9.43 -12.66 -2.19
C LEU A 131 -8.17 -13.33 -1.67
N LYS A 132 -8.29 -14.23 -0.69
CA LYS A 132 -7.16 -15.01 -0.16
C LYS A 132 -6.49 -15.84 -1.25
N HIS A 133 -7.28 -16.52 -2.09
CA HIS A 133 -6.75 -17.23 -3.25
C HIS A 133 -6.03 -16.31 -4.24
N CYS A 134 -6.59 -15.13 -4.52
CA CYS A 134 -5.96 -14.13 -5.37
C CYS A 134 -4.64 -13.64 -4.77
N ILE A 135 -4.60 -13.35 -3.46
CA ILE A 135 -3.37 -12.95 -2.74
C ILE A 135 -2.31 -14.04 -2.87
N SER A 136 -2.64 -15.30 -2.61
CA SER A 136 -1.68 -16.41 -2.70
C SER A 136 -1.15 -16.60 -4.13
N SER A 137 -2.05 -16.59 -5.13
CA SER A 137 -1.67 -16.72 -6.54
C SER A 137 -0.81 -15.55 -7.00
N TRP A 138 -1.15 -14.33 -6.60
CA TRP A 138 -0.40 -13.12 -6.90
C TRP A 138 1.00 -13.16 -6.25
N HIS A 139 1.09 -13.56 -4.98
CA HIS A 139 2.35 -13.62 -4.25
C HIS A 139 3.33 -14.63 -4.89
N MET A 140 2.81 -15.78 -5.34
CA MET A 140 3.63 -16.75 -6.08
C MET A 140 4.16 -16.15 -7.39
N ALA A 141 3.29 -15.52 -8.18
CA ALA A 141 3.70 -14.86 -9.42
C ALA A 141 4.74 -13.73 -9.19
N MET A 142 4.59 -12.98 -8.10
CA MET A 142 5.57 -11.96 -7.69
C MET A 142 6.92 -12.57 -7.35
N ARG A 143 6.97 -13.68 -6.62
CA ARG A 143 8.23 -14.37 -6.27
C ARG A 143 8.93 -14.98 -7.48
N GLU A 144 8.16 -15.41 -8.47
CA GLU A 144 8.66 -15.93 -9.74
C GLU A 144 9.16 -14.81 -10.68
N SER A 145 8.60 -13.60 -10.56
CA SER A 145 9.05 -12.44 -11.31
C SER A 145 10.44 -11.97 -10.86
N LYS A 146 11.31 -11.70 -11.84
CA LYS A 146 12.65 -11.14 -11.61
C LYS A 146 12.60 -9.78 -10.90
N LEU A 147 11.59 -8.96 -11.21
CA LEU A 147 11.42 -7.63 -10.62
C LEU A 147 10.61 -7.70 -9.33
N GLY A 148 9.64 -8.62 -9.25
CA GLY A 148 8.70 -8.70 -8.13
C GLY A 148 9.27 -9.37 -6.89
N ARG A 149 10.26 -10.26 -7.02
CA ARG A 149 10.71 -11.14 -5.92
C ARG A 149 11.12 -10.37 -4.67
N GLU A 150 11.92 -9.32 -4.83
CA GLU A 150 12.42 -8.53 -3.69
C GLU A 150 11.25 -7.81 -2.98
N SER A 151 10.32 -7.23 -3.75
CA SER A 151 9.18 -6.49 -3.20
C SER A 151 8.04 -7.39 -2.70
N ALA A 152 7.99 -8.66 -3.08
CA ALA A 152 6.89 -9.58 -2.80
C ALA A 152 6.59 -9.73 -1.30
N SER A 153 7.62 -10.06 -0.51
CA SER A 153 7.49 -10.29 0.94
C SER A 153 6.98 -9.04 1.65
N PHE A 154 7.47 -7.88 1.24
CA PHE A 154 7.07 -6.63 1.85
C PHE A 154 5.62 -6.27 1.52
N LEU A 155 5.23 -6.37 0.25
CA LEU A 155 3.86 -6.07 -0.15
C LEU A 155 2.87 -7.05 0.52
N MET A 156 3.27 -8.30 0.74
CA MET A 156 2.51 -9.27 1.53
C MET A 156 2.34 -8.83 2.99
N GLU A 157 3.39 -8.31 3.62
CA GLU A 157 3.32 -7.76 4.97
C GLU A 157 2.34 -6.57 5.06
N GLN A 158 2.35 -5.66 4.08
CA GLN A 158 1.35 -4.57 4.02
C GLN A 158 -0.08 -5.10 3.91
N ILE A 159 -0.30 -6.12 3.07
CA ILE A 159 -1.61 -6.75 2.93
C ILE A 159 -2.06 -7.37 4.27
N HIS A 160 -1.15 -8.04 4.99
CA HIS A 160 -1.43 -8.59 6.32
C HIS A 160 -1.75 -7.48 7.34
N GLN A 161 -1.03 -6.37 7.35
CA GLN A 161 -1.32 -5.23 8.25
C GLN A 161 -2.73 -4.66 8.02
N ILE A 162 -3.16 -4.56 6.77
CA ILE A 162 -4.52 -4.12 6.41
C ILE A 162 -5.58 -5.11 6.90
N LEU A 163 -5.32 -6.42 6.74
CA LEU A 163 -6.21 -7.48 7.23
C LEU A 163 -6.33 -7.43 8.76
N GLU A 164 -5.20 -7.38 9.48
CA GLU A 164 -5.11 -7.39 10.94
C GLU A 164 -5.54 -6.07 11.62
N ASN A 165 -5.87 -5.02 10.85
CA ASN A 165 -6.19 -3.69 11.38
C ASN A 165 -5.04 -3.04 12.18
N LYS A 166 -3.81 -3.51 12.03
CA LYS A 166 -2.63 -2.87 12.62
C LYS A 166 -2.16 -1.77 11.69
N MET A 167 -2.90 -0.65 11.64
CA MET A 167 -2.18 0.61 11.51
C MET A 167 -1.41 0.74 12.81
N VAL A 168 -0.12 0.37 12.79
CA VAL A 168 0.76 0.46 13.96
C VAL A 168 0.75 1.93 14.37
N ASN A 169 -0.10 2.25 15.33
CA ASN A 169 0.09 3.39 16.19
C ASN A 169 1.40 3.07 16.90
N ALA A 170 2.47 3.74 16.49
CA ALA A 170 3.73 3.71 17.20
C ALA A 170 3.45 4.31 18.59
N ALA A 171 3.07 3.44 19.54
CA ALA A 171 3.04 3.80 20.94
C ALA A 171 4.45 4.25 21.31
N PRO A 172 4.63 5.44 21.92
CA PRO A 172 5.92 5.85 22.41
C PRO A 172 6.32 4.87 23.50
N TYR A 173 7.45 4.20 23.34
CA TYR A 173 8.06 3.45 24.43
C TYR A 173 8.44 4.48 25.50
N GLN A 174 7.63 4.54 26.56
CA GLN A 174 7.89 5.36 27.73
C GLN A 174 9.15 4.81 28.42
N ALA A 175 10.03 5.75 28.76
CA ALA A 175 11.19 5.52 29.59
C ALA A 175 10.79 5.01 30.99
N HIS A 176 11.57 4.05 31.50
CA HIS A 176 11.85 3.89 32.91
C HIS A 176 13.33 3.59 33.07
#